data_AF-A0A8J5J1Q3-F1
#
_entry.id   AF-A0A8J5J1Q3-F1
#
_cell.length_a   1.000
_cell.length_b   1.000
_cell.length_c   1.000
_cell.angle_alpha   90.00
_cell.angle_beta   90.00
_cell.angle_gamma   90.00
#
_symmetry.space_group_name_H-M   'P 1'
#
loop_
_entity.id
_entity.type
_entity.pdbx_description
1 polymer ?
#
loop_
_entity_poly.entity_id
_entity_poly.type
_entity_poly.pdbx_seq_one_letter_code
_entity_poly.pdbx_strand_id
1 'polypeptide(L)'
;MPDSVSTAAAFCSGLAGGAALLAAFQHLARRRALESTRPLDVQDPEAIRHPAAALTELLVRYHENLQRRDPHRGDPGNTSYSVRSKAKPGELRDQLPTACPEDPQSYADIFRDICGSEPSVLADYLCSSLDVIGFSWVSAPAATELEQVVCDWMAKLLGLPECFLMSSPGGGVIQGSASESALCALIAARHAALEGLEGAEREEKAAKLAVYVSDQTHAIAEKGCMVLDIPHLRVMPTIRGKADSDNYGLAPDDVARAMAEDRAK
;
A
#
# COMPACT_ATOMS: atom_id res chain seq x y z
N MET A 1 15.72 24.80 -73.83
CA MET A 1 16.21 24.91 -72.43
C MET A 1 15.32 25.80 -71.54
N PRO A 2 13.97 25.62 -71.41
CA PRO A 2 13.18 26.38 -70.41
C PRO A 2 12.81 25.56 -69.14
N ASP A 3 12.95 24.23 -69.14
CA ASP A 3 12.28 23.38 -68.14
C ASP A 3 13.07 23.14 -66.83
N SER A 4 14.38 23.43 -66.80
CA SER A 4 15.19 23.18 -65.60
C SER A 4 15.00 24.23 -64.51
N VAL A 5 14.71 25.48 -64.88
CA VAL A 5 14.56 26.60 -63.94
C VAL A 5 13.24 26.50 -63.17
N SER A 6 12.15 26.09 -63.83
CA SER A 6 10.85 25.89 -63.19
C SER A 6 10.87 24.71 -62.21
N THR A 7 11.55 23.61 -62.60
CA THR A 7 11.72 22.43 -61.74
C THR A 7 12.58 22.74 -60.50
N ALA A 8 13.66 23.51 -60.67
CA ALA A 8 14.49 23.96 -59.55
C ALA A 8 13.73 24.89 -58.58
N ALA A 9 12.92 25.81 -59.10
CA ALA A 9 12.10 26.70 -58.28
C ALA A 9 11.05 25.94 -57.45
N ALA A 10 10.38 24.94 -58.05
CA ALA A 10 9.42 24.09 -57.35
C ALA A 10 10.10 23.26 -56.23
N PHE A 11 11.28 22.69 -56.49
CA PHE A 11 12.06 21.96 -55.49
C PHE A 11 12.51 22.86 -54.33
N CYS A 12 13.00 24.07 -54.62
CA CYS A 12 13.38 25.04 -53.59
C CYS A 12 12.18 25.50 -52.73
N SER A 13 11.00 25.68 -53.33
CA SER A 13 9.78 26.01 -52.57
C SER A 13 9.30 24.85 -51.68
N GLY A 14 9.44 23.61 -52.14
CA GLY A 14 9.12 22.41 -51.34
C GLY A 14 10.08 22.22 -50.16
N LEU A 15 11.38 22.47 -50.36
CA LEU A 15 12.38 22.46 -49.29
C LEU A 15 12.14 23.58 -48.27
N ALA A 16 11.82 24.80 -48.73
CA ALA A 16 11.50 25.91 -47.85
C ALA A 16 10.22 25.65 -47.03
N GLY A 17 9.18 25.08 -47.66
CA GLY A 17 7.95 24.66 -46.98
C GLY A 17 8.20 23.55 -45.96
N GLY A 18 8.98 22.53 -46.31
CA GLY A 18 9.36 21.44 -45.41
C GLY A 18 10.20 21.90 -44.21
N ALA A 19 11.15 22.81 -44.44
CA ALA A 19 11.95 23.42 -43.38
C ALA A 19 11.11 24.28 -42.43
N ALA A 20 10.14 25.04 -42.95
CA ALA A 20 9.22 25.83 -42.14
C ALA A 20 8.30 24.94 -41.27
N LEU A 21 7.82 23.83 -41.84
CA LEU A 21 6.97 22.86 -41.13
C LEU A 21 7.76 22.13 -40.04
N LEU A 22 9.01 21.73 -40.32
CA LEU A 22 9.92 21.15 -39.34
C LEU A 22 10.26 22.14 -38.22
N ALA A 23 10.54 23.40 -38.55
CA ALA A 23 10.81 24.45 -37.57
C ALA A 23 9.59 24.72 -36.68
N ALA A 24 8.38 24.70 -37.24
CA ALA A 24 7.13 24.82 -36.47
C ALA A 24 6.94 23.62 -35.53
N PHE A 25 7.19 22.40 -36.00
CA PHE A 25 7.15 21.19 -35.16
C PHE A 25 8.19 21.23 -34.03
N GLN A 26 9.43 21.60 -34.34
CA GLN A 26 10.50 21.73 -33.35
C GLN A 26 10.21 22.84 -32.34
N HIS A 27 9.64 23.96 -32.77
CA HIS A 27 9.22 25.04 -31.90
C HIS A 27 8.07 24.63 -30.98
N LEU A 28 7.09 23.89 -31.48
CA LEU A 28 6.00 23.32 -30.66
C LEU A 28 6.52 22.26 -29.68
N ALA A 29 7.42 21.38 -30.11
CA ALA A 29 8.07 20.39 -29.24
C ALA A 29 8.90 21.06 -28.13
N ARG A 30 9.63 22.14 -28.48
CA ARG A 30 10.42 22.92 -27.53
C ARG A 30 9.53 23.69 -26.55
N ARG A 31 8.40 24.25 -27.01
CA ARG A 31 7.41 24.86 -26.12
C ARG A 31 6.80 23.85 -25.16
N ARG A 32 6.40 22.67 -25.64
CA ARG A 32 5.92 21.57 -24.77
C ARG A 32 6.97 21.12 -23.76
N ALA A 33 8.24 21.04 -24.17
CA ALA A 33 9.33 20.72 -23.26
C ALA A 33 9.56 21.82 -22.20
N LEU A 34 9.47 23.09 -22.59
CA LEU A 34 9.59 24.23 -21.67
C LEU A 34 8.39 24.35 -20.72
N GLU A 35 7.17 24.13 -21.22
CA GLU A 35 5.93 24.04 -20.43
C GLU A 35 5.98 22.86 -19.45
N SER A 36 6.54 21.72 -19.86
CA SER A 36 6.77 20.56 -18.97
C SER A 36 7.80 20.83 -17.86
N THR A 37 8.68 21.82 -18.01
CA THR A 37 9.66 22.21 -16.99
C THR A 37 9.23 23.43 -16.16
N ARG A 38 8.08 24.02 -16.48
CA ARG A 38 7.54 25.15 -15.71
C ARG A 38 7.03 24.62 -14.37
N PRO A 39 7.30 25.32 -13.25
CA PRO A 39 6.67 24.98 -11.97
C PRO A 39 5.15 24.90 -12.12
N LEU A 40 4.55 23.86 -11.57
CA LEU A 40 3.10 23.70 -11.51
C LEU A 40 2.49 24.91 -10.80
N ASP A 41 1.59 25.60 -11.49
CA ASP A 41 0.82 26.68 -10.90
C ASP A 41 -0.34 26.06 -10.10
N VAL A 42 -0.23 26.12 -8.77
CA VAL A 42 -1.23 25.56 -7.85
C VAL A 42 -2.56 26.31 -7.88
N GLN A 43 -2.62 27.50 -8.50
CA GLN A 43 -3.84 28.30 -8.61
C GLN A 43 -4.61 28.06 -9.91
N ASP A 44 -4.03 27.33 -10.88
CA ASP A 44 -4.66 26.97 -12.14
C ASP A 44 -5.04 25.47 -12.16
N PRO A 45 -6.32 25.12 -11.99
CA PRO A 45 -6.77 23.72 -12.06
C PRO A 45 -6.49 23.04 -13.41
N GLU A 46 -6.37 23.80 -14.50
CA GLU A 46 -6.07 23.24 -15.81
C GLU A 46 -4.58 22.90 -15.98
N ALA A 47 -3.70 23.51 -15.19
CA ALA A 47 -2.27 23.25 -15.21
C ALA A 47 -1.92 21.80 -14.84
N ILE A 48 -2.76 21.11 -14.06
CA ILE A 48 -2.56 19.69 -13.69
C ILE A 48 -3.00 18.70 -14.78
N ARG A 49 -3.84 19.12 -15.74
CA ARG A 49 -4.46 18.20 -16.72
C ARG A 49 -3.42 17.47 -17.56
N HIS A 50 -2.45 18.20 -18.11
CA HIS A 50 -1.44 17.62 -18.99
C HIS A 50 -0.45 16.70 -18.23
N PRO A 51 0.10 17.13 -17.06
CA PRO A 51 0.92 16.25 -16.23
C PRO A 51 0.17 15.00 -15.71
N ALA A 52 -1.09 15.13 -15.29
CA ALA A 52 -1.88 14.00 -14.81
C ALA A 52 -2.14 12.97 -15.92
N ALA A 53 -2.51 13.42 -17.13
CA ALA A 53 -2.67 12.52 -18.27
C ALA A 53 -1.36 11.81 -18.65
N ALA A 54 -0.23 12.53 -18.61
CA ALA A 54 1.08 11.95 -18.87
C ALA A 54 1.49 10.90 -17.81
N LEU A 55 1.15 11.13 -16.54
CA LEU A 55 1.37 10.18 -15.46
C LEU A 55 0.50 8.92 -15.62
N THR A 56 -0.77 9.07 -15.96
CA THR A 56 -1.66 7.92 -16.25
C THR A 56 -1.12 7.09 -17.41
N GLU A 57 -0.68 7.73 -18.50
CA GLU A 57 -0.06 7.05 -19.64
C GLU A 57 1.25 6.32 -19.25
N LEU A 58 2.03 6.90 -18.33
CA LEU A 58 3.22 6.24 -17.79
C LEU A 58 2.86 4.97 -17.02
N LEU A 59 1.85 5.03 -16.15
CA LEU A 59 1.36 3.88 -15.37
C LEU A 59 0.81 2.79 -16.29
N VAL A 60 0.01 3.14 -17.29
CA VAL A 60 -0.49 2.19 -18.30
C VAL A 60 0.67 1.51 -19.02
N ARG A 61 1.65 2.28 -19.51
CA ARG A 61 2.84 1.70 -20.17
C ARG A 61 3.66 0.83 -19.23
N TYR A 62 3.75 1.18 -17.95
CA TYR A 62 4.45 0.38 -16.95
C TYR A 62 3.78 -0.98 -16.77
N HIS A 63 2.45 -1.00 -16.58
CA HIS A 63 1.68 -2.24 -16.48
C HIS A 63 1.68 -3.05 -17.79
N GLU A 64 1.57 -2.40 -18.96
CA GLU A 64 1.73 -3.07 -20.25
C GLU A 64 3.12 -3.72 -20.39
N ASN A 65 4.19 -3.04 -19.96
CA ASN A 65 5.54 -3.58 -20.02
C ASN A 65 5.78 -4.72 -19.03
N LEU A 66 5.16 -4.67 -17.85
CA LEU A 66 5.15 -5.79 -16.90
C LEU A 66 4.42 -7.00 -17.50
N GLN A 67 3.22 -6.80 -18.05
CA GLN A 67 2.43 -7.85 -18.71
C GLN A 67 3.12 -8.43 -19.96
N ARG A 68 3.83 -7.60 -20.72
CA ARG A 68 4.62 -8.05 -21.89
C ARG A 68 5.90 -8.78 -21.52
N ARG A 69 6.37 -8.67 -20.27
CA ARG A 69 7.56 -9.34 -19.74
C ARG A 69 7.20 -10.52 -18.83
N ASP A 70 5.92 -10.84 -18.69
CA ASP A 70 5.43 -12.06 -18.05
C ASP A 70 5.95 -13.30 -18.81
N PRO A 71 6.74 -14.18 -18.18
CA PRO A 71 7.33 -15.36 -18.83
C PRO A 71 6.31 -16.40 -19.34
N HIS A 72 5.01 -16.25 -19.09
CA HIS A 72 4.03 -17.32 -19.28
C HIS A 72 2.98 -17.12 -20.39
N ARG A 73 3.12 -16.17 -21.32
CA ARG A 73 2.16 -16.08 -22.45
C ARG A 73 2.71 -15.58 -23.79
N GLY A 74 2.79 -16.49 -24.77
CA GLY A 74 2.83 -16.17 -26.22
C GLY A 74 4.18 -16.42 -26.91
N ASP A 75 4.23 -17.49 -27.71
CA ASP A 75 5.43 -18.06 -28.36
C ASP A 75 5.80 -17.35 -29.70
N PRO A 76 6.76 -17.83 -30.51
CA PRO A 76 8.09 -17.27 -30.70
C PRO A 76 8.27 -16.70 -32.12
N GLY A 77 8.81 -15.48 -32.30
CA GLY A 77 9.24 -15.09 -33.64
C GLY A 77 9.27 -13.62 -34.05
N ASN A 78 9.19 -12.63 -33.15
CA ASN A 78 9.47 -11.24 -33.55
C ASN A 78 10.74 -10.70 -32.89
N THR A 79 11.75 -10.49 -33.73
CA THR A 79 13.13 -10.16 -33.39
C THR A 79 13.57 -8.86 -34.09
N SER A 80 12.97 -7.73 -33.72
CA SER A 80 13.55 -6.42 -34.04
C SER A 80 13.06 -5.33 -33.10
N TYR A 81 13.72 -5.20 -31.95
CA TYR A 81 13.97 -3.89 -31.32
C TYR A 81 15.29 -3.96 -30.51
N SER A 82 16.34 -3.34 -31.04
CA SER A 82 17.56 -2.95 -30.30
C SER A 82 18.11 -1.70 -30.98
N VAL A 83 18.45 -0.61 -30.29
CA VAL A 83 19.69 -0.36 -29.52
C VAL A 83 19.48 0.99 -28.76
N ARG A 84 19.58 1.19 -27.43
CA ARG A 84 20.16 0.37 -26.34
C ARG A 84 19.65 0.74 -24.94
N SER A 85 19.33 -0.30 -24.16
CA SER A 85 19.65 -0.38 -22.73
C SER A 85 21.17 -0.43 -22.56
N LYS A 86 21.69 0.20 -21.49
CA LYS A 86 23.13 0.26 -21.16
C LYS A 86 23.71 -1.08 -20.70
N ALA A 87 22.86 -2.08 -20.49
CA ALA A 87 23.25 -3.35 -19.92
C ALA A 87 24.22 -4.10 -20.84
N LYS A 88 25.44 -4.33 -20.36
CA LYS A 88 26.44 -5.17 -21.01
C LYS A 88 26.03 -6.64 -20.89
N PRO A 89 26.44 -7.49 -21.84
CA PRO A 89 26.29 -8.94 -21.67
C PRO A 89 27.00 -9.37 -20.39
N GLY A 90 26.27 -9.98 -19.47
CA GLY A 90 26.72 -10.22 -18.10
C GLY A 90 26.03 -9.32 -17.09
N GLU A 91 25.78 -8.04 -17.35
CA GLU A 91 25.42 -7.05 -16.32
C GLU A 91 24.21 -7.40 -15.42
N LEU A 92 23.08 -7.84 -16.00
CA LEU A 92 21.94 -8.31 -15.19
C LEU A 92 22.21 -9.69 -14.60
N ARG A 93 22.93 -10.58 -15.31
CA ARG A 93 23.25 -11.96 -14.91
C ARG A 93 24.40 -12.03 -13.89
N ASP A 94 25.20 -10.99 -13.82
CA ASP A 94 26.27 -10.74 -12.86
C ASP A 94 25.65 -10.07 -11.61
N GLN A 95 24.48 -9.42 -11.75
CA GLN A 95 23.66 -8.86 -10.66
C GLN A 95 22.59 -9.82 -10.13
N LEU A 96 22.25 -10.86 -10.90
CA LEU A 96 21.25 -11.86 -10.57
C LEU A 96 21.93 -13.18 -10.23
N PRO A 97 21.41 -13.93 -9.25
CA PRO A 97 22.01 -15.19 -8.85
C PRO A 97 22.09 -16.20 -10.01
N THR A 98 23.18 -16.96 -10.09
CA THR A 98 23.45 -17.93 -11.17
C THR A 98 22.69 -19.26 -11.03
N ALA A 99 21.88 -19.42 -9.98
CA ALA A 99 20.99 -20.56 -9.73
C ALA A 99 19.65 -20.09 -9.12
N CYS A 100 18.59 -20.92 -9.27
CA CYS A 100 17.32 -20.80 -8.56
C CYS A 100 17.56 -20.84 -7.04
N PRO A 101 16.79 -20.12 -6.17
CA PRO A 101 16.84 -20.38 -4.74
C PRO A 101 16.43 -21.84 -4.50
N GLU A 102 17.39 -22.69 -4.17
CA GLU A 102 17.11 -24.05 -3.70
C GLU A 102 16.70 -24.03 -2.21
N ASP A 103 16.79 -22.86 -1.56
CA ASP A 103 16.32 -22.53 -0.21
C ASP A 103 14.86 -22.05 -0.19
N PRO A 104 14.04 -22.48 0.79
CA PRO A 104 12.63 -22.10 0.91
C PRO A 104 12.41 -20.58 1.04
N GLN A 105 11.41 -20.08 0.32
CA GLN A 105 10.92 -18.70 0.42
C GLN A 105 9.84 -18.56 1.49
N SER A 106 9.70 -17.34 1.98
CA SER A 106 8.84 -17.04 3.11
C SER A 106 7.39 -16.77 2.68
N TYR A 107 6.45 -16.86 3.63
CA TYR A 107 5.09 -16.30 3.50
C TYR A 107 5.06 -14.84 3.01
N ALA A 108 6.18 -14.11 3.15
CA ALA A 108 6.37 -12.73 2.76
C ALA A 108 6.87 -12.53 1.31
N ASP A 109 7.28 -13.58 0.60
CA ASP A 109 7.47 -13.49 -0.86
C ASP A 109 6.13 -13.72 -1.59
N ILE A 110 5.22 -14.44 -0.92
CA ILE A 110 3.88 -14.82 -1.40
C ILE A 110 2.88 -13.66 -1.30
N PHE A 111 2.94 -12.82 -0.27
CA PHE A 111 2.11 -11.59 -0.17
C PHE A 111 2.59 -10.43 -1.05
N ARG A 112 3.70 -10.61 -1.77
CA ARG A 112 4.29 -9.58 -2.62
C ARG A 112 3.60 -9.44 -3.99
N ASP A 113 2.83 -10.45 -4.38
CA ASP A 113 1.93 -10.43 -5.54
C ASP A 113 0.49 -9.99 -5.18
N ILE A 114 0.22 -9.71 -3.89
CA ILE A 114 -1.10 -9.61 -3.26
C ILE A 114 -1.14 -8.27 -2.52
N CYS A 115 -1.65 -7.12 -2.95
CA CYS A 115 -2.84 -6.81 -3.72
C CYS A 115 -2.78 -5.31 -4.06
N GLY A 116 -2.48 -4.96 -5.31
CA GLY A 116 -2.75 -3.64 -5.87
C GLY A 116 -3.78 -3.82 -6.98
N SER A 117 -5.06 -3.68 -6.66
CA SER A 117 -6.11 -3.70 -7.69
C SER A 117 -6.09 -2.38 -8.47
N GLU A 118 -6.39 -2.37 -9.77
CA GLU A 118 -6.47 -1.10 -10.51
C GLU A 118 -7.39 -0.06 -9.83
N PRO A 119 -8.53 -0.45 -9.22
CA PRO A 119 -9.38 0.47 -8.45
C PRO A 119 -8.71 1.05 -7.20
N SER A 120 -7.88 0.28 -6.48
CA SER A 120 -7.21 0.80 -5.27
C SER A 120 -6.14 1.83 -5.61
N VAL A 121 -5.41 1.64 -6.71
CA VAL A 121 -4.44 2.64 -7.20
C VAL A 121 -5.12 3.95 -7.59
N LEU A 122 -6.27 3.85 -8.27
CA LEU A 122 -7.05 5.05 -8.62
C LEU A 122 -7.66 5.71 -7.38
N ALA A 123 -8.09 4.93 -6.39
CA ALA A 123 -8.59 5.46 -5.12
C ALA A 123 -7.49 6.20 -4.35
N ASP A 124 -6.27 5.66 -4.27
CA ASP A 124 -5.12 6.33 -3.64
C ASP A 124 -4.77 7.64 -4.33
N TYR A 125 -4.83 7.67 -5.68
CA TYR A 125 -4.66 8.90 -6.46
C TYR A 125 -5.73 9.93 -6.13
N LEU A 126 -7.00 9.51 -6.05
CA LEU A 126 -8.11 10.39 -5.70
C LEU A 126 -7.98 10.93 -4.27
N CYS A 127 -7.69 10.08 -3.29
CA CYS A 127 -7.49 10.48 -1.89
C CYS A 127 -6.36 11.51 -1.77
N SER A 128 -5.23 11.27 -2.44
CA SER A 128 -4.08 12.19 -2.45
C SER A 128 -4.41 13.51 -3.16
N SER A 129 -5.26 13.47 -4.20
CA SER A 129 -5.64 14.68 -4.95
C SER A 129 -6.65 15.55 -4.20
N LEU A 130 -7.53 14.94 -3.40
CA LEU A 130 -8.48 15.66 -2.56
C LEU A 130 -7.81 16.26 -1.32
N ASP A 131 -6.77 15.61 -0.80
CA ASP A 131 -5.98 16.05 0.37
C ASP A 131 -6.85 16.48 1.57
N VAL A 132 -7.92 15.71 1.80
CA VAL A 132 -8.91 16.02 2.85
C VAL A 132 -8.45 15.48 4.19
N ILE A 133 -8.35 16.37 5.19
CA ILE A 133 -7.98 16.00 6.56
C ILE A 133 -9.24 15.80 7.41
N GLY A 134 -9.64 14.53 7.57
CA GLY A 134 -10.86 14.11 8.27
C GLY A 134 -10.69 13.84 9.77
N PHE A 135 -10.12 14.76 10.56
CA PHE A 135 -9.96 14.55 12.01
C PHE A 135 -11.27 14.69 12.81
N SER A 136 -12.32 15.25 12.20
CA SER A 136 -13.65 15.37 12.80
C SER A 136 -14.71 15.25 11.72
N TRP A 137 -15.92 14.86 12.10
CA TRP A 137 -17.03 14.79 11.15
C TRP A 137 -17.27 16.14 10.47
N VAL A 138 -17.17 17.26 11.18
CA VAL A 138 -17.39 18.61 10.62
C VAL A 138 -16.34 18.97 9.56
N SER A 139 -15.11 18.46 9.67
CA SER A 139 -14.04 18.77 8.70
C SER A 139 -14.14 17.94 7.41
N ALA A 140 -14.72 16.74 7.47
CA ALA A 140 -14.91 15.87 6.30
C ALA A 140 -16.10 14.91 6.45
N PRO A 141 -17.36 15.40 6.39
CA PRO A 141 -18.54 14.57 6.66
C PRO A 141 -18.65 13.34 5.76
N ALA A 142 -18.41 13.54 4.45
CA ALA A 142 -18.48 12.47 3.47
C ALA A 142 -17.42 11.38 3.70
N ALA A 143 -16.21 11.75 4.13
CA ALA A 143 -15.15 10.79 4.42
C ALA A 143 -15.51 9.95 5.64
N THR A 144 -15.97 10.59 6.72
CA THR A 144 -16.36 9.90 7.95
C THR A 144 -17.57 8.99 7.74
N GLU A 145 -18.60 9.43 7.03
CA GLU A 145 -19.79 8.60 6.75
C GLU A 145 -19.46 7.43 5.81
N LEU A 146 -18.60 7.65 4.81
CA LEU A 146 -18.17 6.59 3.90
C LEU A 146 -17.38 5.51 4.64
N GLU A 147 -16.47 5.89 5.54
CA GLU A 147 -15.72 4.94 6.36
C GLU A 147 -16.66 4.07 7.18
N GLN A 148 -17.67 4.66 7.83
CA GLN A 148 -18.66 3.92 8.61
C GLN A 148 -19.39 2.86 7.77
N VAL A 149 -19.85 3.24 6.58
CA VAL A 149 -20.56 2.33 5.66
C VAL A 149 -19.64 1.20 5.19
N VAL A 150 -18.39 1.51 4.84
CA VAL A 150 -17.42 0.50 4.38
C VAL A 150 -17.04 -0.47 5.51
N CYS A 151 -16.86 0.01 6.73
CA CYS A 151 -16.63 -0.84 7.90
C CYS A 151 -17.81 -1.77 8.16
N ASP A 152 -19.05 -1.27 8.06
CA ASP A 152 -20.26 -2.08 8.17
C ASP A 152 -20.35 -3.16 7.08
N TRP A 153 -19.99 -2.82 5.84
CA TRP A 153 -19.93 -3.78 4.75
C TRP A 153 -18.90 -4.87 5.04
N MET A 154 -17.71 -4.50 5.51
CA MET A 154 -16.67 -5.47 5.87
C MET A 154 -17.10 -6.39 7.02
N ALA A 155 -17.72 -5.83 8.07
CA ALA A 155 -18.24 -6.62 9.19
C ALA A 155 -19.30 -7.64 8.73
N LYS A 156 -20.21 -7.22 7.85
CA LYS A 156 -21.23 -8.11 7.25
C LYS A 156 -20.62 -9.18 6.35
N LEU A 157 -19.60 -8.83 5.54
CA LEU A 157 -18.88 -9.77 4.69
C LEU A 157 -18.13 -10.84 5.50
N LEU A 158 -17.57 -10.47 6.65
CA LEU A 158 -16.91 -11.39 7.58
C LEU A 158 -17.90 -12.20 8.45
N GLY A 159 -19.21 -11.92 8.36
CA GLY A 159 -20.24 -12.57 9.19
C GLY A 159 -20.13 -12.22 10.67
N LEU A 160 -19.62 -11.03 11.00
CA LEU A 160 -19.50 -10.60 12.39
C LEU A 160 -20.89 -10.31 13.00
N PRO A 161 -21.06 -10.53 14.33
CA PRO A 161 -22.28 -10.17 15.04
C PRO A 161 -22.64 -8.68 14.93
N GLU A 162 -23.92 -8.35 15.08
CA GLU A 162 -24.43 -6.97 14.98
C GLU A 162 -23.79 -5.98 15.96
N CYS A 163 -23.20 -6.46 17.06
CA CYS A 163 -22.48 -5.62 18.02
C CYS A 163 -21.17 -5.01 17.46
N PHE A 164 -20.73 -5.41 16.27
CA PHE A 164 -19.61 -4.78 15.55
C PHE A 164 -20.06 -3.74 14.52
N LEU A 165 -21.37 -3.60 14.28
CA LEU A 165 -21.91 -2.63 13.32
C LEU A 165 -22.06 -1.24 13.95
N MET A 166 -21.98 -0.22 13.10
CA MET A 166 -22.15 1.20 13.46
C MET A 166 -23.56 1.53 13.97
N SER A 167 -24.56 0.70 13.67
CA SER A 167 -25.91 0.81 14.22
C SER A 167 -26.03 0.34 15.68
N SER A 168 -24.96 -0.22 16.25
CA SER A 168 -24.86 -0.68 17.63
C SER A 168 -23.91 0.23 18.43
N PRO A 169 -23.74 0.03 19.76
CA PRO A 169 -22.69 0.73 20.52
C PRO A 169 -21.25 0.39 20.11
N GLY A 170 -21.05 -0.59 19.21
CA GLY A 170 -19.74 -0.91 18.64
C GLY A 170 -19.40 -0.07 17.41
N GLY A 171 -18.61 -0.65 16.50
CA GLY A 171 -18.19 -0.01 15.26
C GLY A 171 -16.83 -0.50 14.76
N GLY A 172 -16.31 0.17 13.74
CA GLY A 172 -15.01 -0.10 13.12
C GLY A 172 -14.31 1.18 12.69
N VAL A 173 -13.01 1.08 12.42
CA VAL A 173 -12.19 2.21 11.96
C VAL A 173 -11.11 1.67 11.02
N ILE A 174 -10.77 2.44 9.98
CA ILE A 174 -9.69 2.08 9.07
C ILE A 174 -8.37 2.62 9.64
N GLN A 175 -7.41 1.74 9.85
CA GLN A 175 -6.08 2.07 10.40
C GLN A 175 -4.99 1.79 9.38
N GLY A 176 -3.84 2.45 9.52
CA GLY A 176 -2.71 2.26 8.61
C GLY A 176 -2.04 0.90 8.76
N SER A 177 -2.10 0.29 9.96
CA SER A 177 -1.56 -1.04 10.18
C SER A 177 -2.31 -1.86 11.24
N ALA A 178 -2.10 -3.17 11.19
CA ALA A 178 -2.53 -4.07 12.27
C ALA A 178 -1.88 -3.68 13.62
N SER A 179 -0.63 -3.19 13.60
CA SER A 179 0.10 -2.73 14.80
C SER A 179 -0.58 -1.59 15.52
N GLU A 180 -1.05 -0.58 14.78
CA GLU A 180 -1.82 0.53 15.34
C GLU A 180 -3.15 0.05 15.92
N SER A 181 -3.85 -0.81 15.18
CA SER A 181 -5.13 -1.38 15.61
C SER A 181 -4.99 -2.14 16.94
N ALA A 182 -3.98 -3.01 17.05
CA ALA A 182 -3.71 -3.74 18.29
C ALA A 182 -3.28 -2.82 19.44
N LEU A 183 -2.50 -1.78 19.16
CA LEU A 183 -2.10 -0.79 20.18
C LEU A 183 -3.32 -0.02 20.71
N CYS A 184 -4.22 0.43 19.84
CA CYS A 184 -5.47 1.07 20.25
C CYS A 184 -6.33 0.15 21.14
N ALA A 185 -6.43 -1.13 20.78
CA ALA A 185 -7.14 -2.12 21.60
C ALA A 185 -6.47 -2.32 22.98
N LEU A 186 -5.13 -2.39 23.03
CA LEU A 186 -4.40 -2.51 24.29
C LEU A 186 -4.53 -1.24 25.17
N ILE A 187 -4.54 -0.05 24.57
CA ILE A 187 -4.78 1.22 25.28
C ILE A 187 -6.17 1.20 25.92
N ALA A 188 -7.20 0.83 25.14
CA ALA A 188 -8.57 0.73 25.63
C ALA A 188 -8.68 -0.29 26.78
N ALA A 189 -8.08 -1.48 26.62
CA ALA A 189 -8.08 -2.51 27.65
C ALA A 189 -7.35 -2.06 28.94
N ARG A 190 -6.19 -1.40 28.81
CA ARG A 190 -5.45 -0.83 29.93
C ARG A 190 -6.24 0.26 30.63
N HIS A 191 -6.90 1.15 29.88
CA HIS A 191 -7.72 2.20 30.44
C HIS A 191 -8.90 1.62 31.22
N ALA A 192 -9.64 0.68 30.63
CA ALA A 192 -10.75 -0.02 31.28
C ALA A 192 -10.30 -0.77 32.54
N ALA A 193 -9.13 -1.41 32.53
CA ALA A 193 -8.59 -2.10 33.69
C ALA A 193 -8.24 -1.16 34.86
N LEU A 194 -7.92 0.11 34.57
CA LEU A 194 -7.50 1.11 35.55
C LEU A 194 -8.59 2.17 35.82
N GLU A 195 -9.77 2.01 35.24
CA GLU A 195 -10.87 2.96 35.37
C GLU A 195 -11.29 3.11 36.84
N GLY A 196 -11.50 4.34 37.28
CA GLY A 196 -11.91 4.67 38.65
C GLY A 196 -10.81 4.60 39.71
N LEU A 197 -9.56 4.29 39.33
CA LEU A 197 -8.42 4.25 40.25
C LEU A 197 -7.53 5.49 40.10
N GLU A 198 -7.02 6.01 41.22
CA GLU A 198 -6.14 7.18 41.26
C GLU A 198 -4.91 6.95 42.15
N GLY A 199 -3.87 7.75 41.94
CA GLY A 199 -2.64 7.72 42.75
C GLY A 199 -1.99 6.33 42.85
N ALA A 200 -1.56 5.99 44.06
CA ALA A 200 -0.80 4.77 44.34
C ALA A 200 -1.56 3.47 43.99
N GLU A 201 -2.89 3.44 44.14
CA GLU A 201 -3.70 2.26 43.82
C GLU A 201 -3.71 1.98 42.31
N ARG A 202 -3.79 3.05 41.51
CA ARG A 202 -3.70 2.94 40.05
C ARG A 202 -2.32 2.45 39.63
N GLU A 203 -1.26 2.98 40.24
CA GLU A 203 0.12 2.57 39.97
C GLU A 203 0.36 1.10 40.36
N GLU A 204 -0.14 0.68 41.52
CA GLU A 204 -0.04 -0.70 41.98
C GLU A 204 -0.75 -1.66 41.03
N LYS A 205 -1.97 -1.32 40.58
CA LYS A 205 -2.70 -2.17 39.64
C LYS A 205 -2.06 -2.17 38.26
N ALA A 206 -1.57 -1.01 37.79
CA ALA A 206 -0.85 -0.89 36.53
C ALA A 206 0.41 -1.78 36.52
N ALA A 207 1.14 -1.82 37.64
CA ALA A 207 2.31 -2.66 37.84
C ALA A 207 2.01 -4.18 37.87
N LYS A 208 0.73 -4.57 37.95
CA LYS A 208 0.28 -5.98 37.95
C LYS A 208 -0.42 -6.38 36.66
N LEU A 209 -0.53 -5.49 35.67
CA LEU A 209 -1.19 -5.82 34.40
C LEU A 209 -0.41 -6.89 33.64
N ALA A 210 -1.13 -7.86 33.11
CA ALA A 210 -0.58 -8.97 32.32
C ALA A 210 -1.32 -9.16 30.99
N VAL A 211 -0.57 -9.40 29.93
CA VAL A 211 -1.07 -9.72 28.58
C VAL A 211 -0.67 -11.16 28.25
N TYR A 212 -1.62 -11.94 27.74
CA TYR A 212 -1.42 -13.36 27.42
C TYR A 212 -1.49 -13.55 25.91
N VAL A 213 -0.49 -14.23 25.36
CA VAL A 213 -0.39 -14.51 23.91
C VAL A 213 0.18 -15.90 23.68
N SER A 214 0.03 -16.41 22.46
CA SER A 214 0.72 -17.64 22.04
C SER A 214 2.16 -17.36 21.62
N ASP A 215 2.99 -18.41 21.63
CA ASP A 215 4.34 -18.38 21.04
C ASP A 215 4.36 -18.20 19.50
N GLN A 216 3.20 -18.35 18.84
CA GLN A 216 3.02 -18.06 17.40
C GLN A 216 2.52 -16.63 17.14
N THR A 217 2.21 -15.85 18.18
CA THR A 217 1.68 -14.50 18.00
C THR A 217 2.76 -13.59 17.41
N HIS A 218 2.40 -12.80 16.39
CA HIS A 218 3.33 -11.84 15.78
C HIS A 218 3.95 -10.92 16.84
N ALA A 219 5.15 -10.38 16.59
CA ALA A 219 5.86 -9.47 17.51
C ALA A 219 5.10 -8.17 17.87
N ILE A 220 3.90 -7.99 17.30
CA ILE A 220 2.96 -6.90 17.58
C ILE A 220 2.57 -6.83 19.06
N ALA A 221 2.36 -7.97 19.72
CA ALA A 221 1.92 -8.00 21.11
C ALA A 221 3.03 -7.57 22.08
N GLU A 222 4.26 -8.06 21.85
CA GLU A 222 5.43 -7.66 22.62
C GLU A 222 5.72 -6.17 22.46
N LYS A 223 5.72 -5.68 21.22
CA LYS A 223 5.88 -4.25 20.92
C LYS A 223 4.80 -3.40 21.60
N GLY A 224 3.54 -3.84 21.57
CA GLY A 224 2.44 -3.15 22.23
C GLY A 224 2.62 -3.04 23.75
N CYS A 225 3.09 -4.11 24.40
CA CYS A 225 3.38 -4.09 25.84
C CYS A 225 4.52 -3.14 26.19
N MET A 226 5.58 -3.10 25.37
CA MET A 226 6.70 -2.18 25.56
C MET A 226 6.27 -0.71 25.44
N VAL A 227 5.43 -0.37 24.46
CA VAL A 227 4.95 1.02 24.27
C VAL A 227 4.07 1.48 25.43
N LEU A 228 3.32 0.58 26.05
CA LEU A 228 2.35 0.89 27.10
C LEU A 228 2.88 0.67 28.53
N ASP A 229 4.14 0.30 28.67
CA ASP A 229 4.79 -0.06 29.94
C ASP A 229 3.98 -1.13 30.70
N ILE A 230 3.55 -2.18 29.98
CA ILE A 230 2.88 -3.33 30.57
C ILE A 230 3.96 -4.31 31.04
N PRO A 231 4.07 -4.58 32.36
CA PRO A 231 5.23 -5.26 32.93
C PRO A 231 5.24 -6.77 32.67
N HIS A 232 4.10 -7.38 32.34
CA HIS A 232 3.98 -8.83 32.26
C HIS A 232 3.41 -9.28 30.91
N LEU A 233 4.29 -9.67 29.99
CA LEU A 233 3.91 -10.42 28.79
C LEU A 233 4.07 -11.93 29.05
N ARG A 234 2.98 -12.68 28.98
CA ARG A 234 2.95 -14.12 29.19
C ARG A 234 2.81 -14.81 27.84
N VAL A 235 3.93 -15.33 27.32
CA VAL A 235 3.97 -16.14 26.09
C VAL A 235 3.69 -17.59 26.44
N MET A 236 2.57 -18.11 25.95
CA MET A 236 2.11 -19.47 26.20
C MET A 236 2.63 -20.41 25.12
N PRO A 237 3.30 -21.52 25.49
CA PRO A 237 3.79 -22.48 24.52
C PRO A 237 2.61 -23.17 23.83
N THR A 238 2.63 -23.25 22.50
CA THR A 238 1.61 -23.98 21.74
C THR A 238 2.11 -25.38 21.41
N ILE A 239 1.20 -26.35 21.49
CA ILE A 239 1.49 -27.74 21.15
C ILE A 239 0.56 -28.12 20.02
N ARG A 240 1.15 -28.62 18.93
CA ARG A 240 0.40 -29.06 17.75
C ARG A 240 -0.64 -30.12 18.15
N GLY A 241 -1.90 -29.88 17.79
CA GLY A 241 -2.99 -30.83 18.06
C GLY A 241 -3.66 -30.69 19.42
N LYS A 242 -3.21 -29.76 20.29
CA LYS A 242 -3.77 -29.60 21.64
C LYS A 242 -5.05 -28.75 21.66
N ALA A 243 -5.06 -27.62 20.98
CA ALA A 243 -6.21 -26.73 20.89
C ALA A 243 -7.10 -27.09 19.70
N ASP A 244 -6.49 -27.25 18.53
CA ASP A 244 -7.14 -27.61 17.26
C ASP A 244 -6.44 -28.82 16.65
N SER A 245 -7.19 -29.65 15.93
CA SER A 245 -6.63 -30.82 15.25
C SER A 245 -5.52 -30.39 14.27
N ASP A 246 -4.31 -30.86 14.52
CA ASP A 246 -3.12 -30.63 13.70
C ASP A 246 -2.61 -29.18 13.57
N ASN A 247 -2.96 -28.28 14.50
CA ASN A 247 -2.49 -26.88 14.45
C ASN A 247 -1.84 -26.44 15.78
N TYR A 248 -1.04 -25.37 15.72
CA TYR A 248 -0.38 -24.71 16.86
C TYR A 248 -1.29 -23.65 17.50
N GLY A 249 -2.56 -24.01 17.72
CA GLY A 249 -3.53 -23.14 18.37
C GLY A 249 -3.24 -22.95 19.86
N LEU A 250 -3.65 -21.79 20.41
CA LEU A 250 -3.54 -21.51 21.84
C LEU A 250 -4.65 -22.25 22.61
N ALA A 251 -4.26 -23.17 23.49
CA ALA A 251 -5.22 -23.96 24.26
C ALA A 251 -5.91 -23.12 25.35
N PRO A 252 -7.25 -23.06 25.40
CA PRO A 252 -7.98 -22.28 26.40
C PRO A 252 -7.63 -22.66 27.85
N ASP A 253 -7.43 -23.95 28.12
CA ASP A 253 -7.10 -24.46 29.45
C ASP A 253 -5.73 -23.97 29.94
N ASP A 254 -4.77 -23.80 29.05
CA ASP A 254 -3.44 -23.29 29.42
C ASP A 254 -3.52 -21.81 29.81
N VAL A 255 -4.32 -21.03 29.07
CA VAL A 255 -4.56 -19.61 29.39
C VAL A 255 -5.32 -19.49 30.70
N ALA A 256 -6.38 -20.29 30.91
CA ALA A 256 -7.16 -20.27 32.15
C ALA A 256 -6.31 -20.63 33.37
N ARG A 257 -5.43 -21.64 33.24
CA ARG A 257 -4.48 -22.01 34.30
C ARG A 257 -3.49 -20.88 34.57
N ALA A 258 -2.89 -20.29 33.54
CA ALA A 258 -1.96 -19.18 33.70
C ALA A 258 -2.62 -17.96 34.39
N MET A 259 -3.85 -17.63 33.99
CA MET A 259 -4.63 -16.56 34.62
C MET A 259 -4.95 -16.87 36.09
N ALA A 260 -5.23 -18.13 36.44
CA ALA A 260 -5.48 -18.53 37.83
C ALA A 260 -4.21 -18.44 38.69
N GLU A 261 -3.06 -18.87 38.15
CA GLU A 261 -1.75 -18.76 38.80
C GLU A 261 -1.36 -17.29 39.05
N ASP A 262 -1.61 -16.41 38.10
CA ASP A 262 -1.26 -14.99 38.22
C ASP A 262 -2.24 -14.22 39.12
N ARG A 263 -3.49 -14.68 39.26
CA ARG A 263 -4.43 -14.16 40.27
C ARG A 263 -4.12 -14.60 41.70
N ALA A 264 -3.38 -15.69 41.87
CA ALA A 264 -3.04 -16.25 43.17
C ALA A 264 -1.78 -15.64 43.81
N LYS A 265 -1.04 -14.81 43.06
CA LYS A 265 0.15 -14.09 43.51
C LYS A 265 -0.21 -12.68 43.95
#